data_AF-A0AA88I239-F1
#
_entry.id   AF-A0AA88I239-F1
#
_cell.length_a   1.000
_cell.length_b   1.000
_cell.length_c   1.000
_cell.angle_alpha   90.00
_cell.angle_beta   90.00
_cell.angle_gamma   90.00
#
_symmetry.space_group_name_H-M   'P 1'
#
loop_
_entity.id
_entity.type
_entity.pdbx_description
1 polymer ?
#
loop_
_entity_poly.entity_id
_entity_poly.type
_entity_poly.pdbx_seq_one_letter_code
_entity_poly.pdbx_strand_id
1 'polypeptide(L)'
;MCARNPEVMFAVGTGAQIAIKECQEQFKNQRWNCSETPGKRAFGYVFPVGSREAAAAYGAWSAGISYSITQECSKGRIPNCSCDYSKKGSSYSEGWKWGGCSANIKYGGSFAKRFIDAREIEGDARSLMNLHNNRAGRKLSIHSSIAPGLRLDF
;
A
#
# COMPACT_ATOMS: atom_id res chain seq x y z
N MET A 1 0.77 -17.93 3.07
CA MET A 1 0.46 -16.59 3.60
C MET A 1 -1.04 -16.39 3.76
N CYS A 2 -1.81 -16.44 2.66
CA CYS A 2 -3.24 -16.14 2.65
C CYS A 2 -4.07 -16.99 3.62
N ALA A 3 -3.93 -18.33 3.57
CA ALA A 3 -4.66 -19.24 4.45
C ALA A 3 -4.35 -19.06 5.96
N ARG A 4 -3.20 -18.46 6.30
CA ARG A 4 -2.78 -18.22 7.68
C ARG A 4 -3.20 -16.83 8.20
N ASN A 5 -3.66 -15.94 7.33
CA ASN A 5 -3.98 -14.54 7.67
C ASN A 5 -5.26 -14.07 6.95
N PRO A 6 -6.40 -14.77 7.09
CA PRO A 6 -7.60 -14.46 6.32
C PRO A 6 -8.13 -13.04 6.57
N GLU A 7 -8.03 -12.52 7.79
CA GLU A 7 -8.47 -11.17 8.16
C GLU A 7 -7.64 -10.10 7.44
N VAL A 8 -6.32 -10.32 7.32
CA VAL A 8 -5.44 -9.42 6.59
C VAL A 8 -5.74 -9.46 5.09
N MET A 9 -6.19 -10.60 4.55
CA MET A 9 -6.54 -10.70 3.13
C MET A 9 -7.74 -9.84 2.73
N PHE A 10 -8.71 -9.62 3.64
CA PHE A 10 -9.78 -8.65 3.39
C PHE A 10 -9.23 -7.23 3.23
N ALA A 11 -8.28 -6.83 4.08
CA ALA A 11 -7.60 -5.54 3.97
C ALA A 11 -6.75 -5.43 2.71
N VAL A 12 -6.08 -6.52 2.29
CA VAL A 12 -5.33 -6.57 1.02
C VAL A 12 -6.26 -6.35 -0.19
N GLY A 13 -7.41 -7.05 -0.23
CA GLY A 13 -8.39 -6.88 -1.31
C GLY A 13 -8.97 -5.48 -1.35
N THR A 14 -9.26 -4.89 -0.19
CA THR A 14 -9.74 -3.51 -0.06
C THR A 14 -8.69 -2.52 -0.54
N GLY A 15 -7.44 -2.68 -0.11
CA GLY A 15 -6.32 -1.83 -0.52
C GLY A 15 -6.03 -1.88 -2.02
N ALA A 16 -6.21 -3.05 -2.64
CA ALA A 16 -6.13 -3.19 -4.10
C ALA A 16 -7.22 -2.38 -4.83
N GLN A 17 -8.47 -2.43 -4.36
CA GLN A 17 -9.56 -1.66 -4.97
C GLN A 17 -9.34 -0.15 -4.81
N ILE A 18 -8.87 0.28 -3.64
CA ILE A 18 -8.49 1.68 -3.39
C ILE A 18 -7.42 2.12 -4.39
N ALA A 19 -6.36 1.32 -4.56
CA ALA A 19 -5.26 1.65 -5.47
C ALA A 19 -5.69 1.70 -6.94
N ILE A 20 -6.54 0.77 -7.40
CA ILE A 20 -7.07 0.79 -8.77
C ILE A 20 -7.92 2.03 -9.00
N LYS A 21 -8.82 2.36 -8.06
CA LYS A 21 -9.68 3.55 -8.17
C LYS A 21 -8.84 4.83 -8.23
N GLU A 22 -7.83 4.94 -7.38
CA GLU A 22 -6.92 6.08 -7.38
C GLU A 22 -6.14 6.17 -8.70
N CYS A 23 -5.61 5.05 -9.19
CA CYS A 23 -4.91 5.01 -10.46
C CYS A 23 -5.80 5.48 -11.62
N GLN A 24 -7.06 5.03 -11.66
CA GLN A 24 -8.02 5.48 -12.66
C GLN A 24 -8.32 6.98 -12.54
N GLU A 25 -8.45 7.49 -11.32
CA GLU A 25 -8.71 8.91 -11.07
C GLU A 25 -7.53 9.79 -11.50
N GLN A 26 -6.29 9.42 -11.15
CA GLN A 26 -5.08 10.16 -11.53
C GLN A 26 -4.88 10.19 -13.05
N PHE A 27 -5.20 9.08 -13.73
CA PHE A 27 -4.96 8.92 -15.16
C PHE A 27 -6.21 9.13 -16.03
N LYS A 28 -7.33 9.62 -15.48
CA LYS A 28 -8.63 9.74 -16.19
C LYS A 28 -8.58 10.55 -17.48
N ASN A 29 -7.67 11.51 -17.59
CA ASN A 29 -7.49 12.40 -18.74
C ASN A 29 -6.29 12.00 -19.63
N GLN A 30 -5.68 10.85 -19.38
CA GLN A 30 -4.51 10.35 -20.12
C GLN A 30 -4.94 9.27 -21.14
N ARG A 31 -4.11 9.03 -22.16
CA ARG A 31 -4.35 7.97 -23.16
C ARG A 31 -4.42 6.60 -22.51
N TRP A 32 -3.54 6.34 -21.55
CA TRP A 32 -3.64 5.21 -20.65
C TRP A 32 -4.34 5.67 -19.36
N ASN A 33 -5.53 5.15 -19.09
CA ASN A 33 -6.39 5.58 -17.98
C ASN A 33 -6.51 4.54 -16.85
N CYS A 34 -5.58 3.57 -16.80
CA CYS A 34 -5.56 2.50 -15.80
C CYS A 34 -6.80 1.56 -15.79
N SER A 35 -7.63 1.58 -16.84
CA SER A 35 -8.82 0.70 -16.95
C SER A 35 -8.50 -0.73 -17.39
N GLU A 36 -7.39 -0.94 -18.10
CA GLU A 36 -6.99 -2.24 -18.68
C GLU A 36 -6.49 -3.27 -17.66
N THR A 37 -6.67 -3.07 -16.35
CA THR A 37 -6.31 -4.07 -15.33
C THR A 37 -7.35 -5.22 -15.35
N PRO A 38 -7.07 -6.36 -16.02
CA PRO A 38 -8.11 -7.32 -16.36
C PRO A 38 -8.70 -7.96 -15.09
N GLY A 39 -10.02 -7.83 -14.93
CA GLY A 39 -10.77 -8.42 -13.82
C GLY A 39 -10.64 -7.72 -12.48
N LYS A 40 -10.24 -6.44 -12.42
CA LYS A 40 -9.97 -5.70 -11.16
C LYS A 40 -8.92 -6.39 -10.28
N ARG A 41 -8.07 -7.23 -10.88
CA ARG A 41 -7.04 -8.00 -10.19
C ARG A 41 -5.77 -7.15 -10.10
N ALA A 42 -5.57 -6.47 -8.98
CA ALA A 42 -4.27 -5.85 -8.66
C ALA A 42 -3.15 -6.89 -8.49
N PHE A 43 -3.51 -8.16 -8.35
CA PHE A 43 -2.59 -9.28 -8.10
C PHE A 43 -2.76 -10.33 -9.19
N GLY A 44 -1.66 -10.93 -9.63
CA GLY A 44 -1.73 -11.91 -10.72
C GLY A 44 -1.48 -11.27 -12.10
N TYR A 45 -1.94 -10.04 -12.31
CA TYR A 45 -1.67 -9.29 -13.54
C TYR A 45 -0.20 -8.89 -13.65
N VAL A 46 0.36 -9.05 -14.84
CA VAL A 46 1.74 -8.69 -15.16
C VAL A 46 1.68 -7.74 -16.36
N PHE A 47 2.23 -6.54 -16.19
CA PHE A 47 2.36 -5.62 -17.31
C PHE A 47 3.39 -6.16 -18.29
N PRO A 48 3.04 -6.35 -19.58
CA PRO A 48 3.92 -6.97 -20.57
C PRO A 48 5.17 -6.12 -20.84
N VAL A 49 5.08 -4.79 -20.66
CA VAL A 49 6.18 -3.85 -20.87
C VAL A 49 6.55 -3.10 -19.60
N GLY A 50 7.84 -2.81 -19.45
CA GLY A 50 8.39 -1.99 -18.37
C GLY A 50 8.21 -0.50 -18.62
N SER A 51 6.97 -0.01 -18.59
CA SER A 51 6.65 1.41 -18.84
C SER A 51 6.54 2.24 -17.56
N ARG A 52 6.46 3.57 -17.70
CA ARG A 52 6.20 4.50 -16.57
C ARG A 52 4.83 4.22 -15.93
N GLU A 53 3.84 3.87 -16.74
CA GLU A 53 2.49 3.52 -16.29
C GLU A 53 2.48 2.22 -15.49
N ALA A 54 3.25 1.22 -15.92
CA ALA A 54 3.42 0.00 -15.14
C ALA A 54 4.08 0.30 -13.79
N ALA A 55 5.14 1.12 -13.77
CA ALA A 55 5.82 1.54 -12.54
C ALA A 55 4.85 2.27 -11.58
N ALA A 56 4.04 3.17 -12.12
CA ALA A 56 2.99 3.87 -11.39
C ALA A 56 1.97 2.91 -10.75
N ALA A 57 1.49 1.92 -11.50
CA ALA A 57 0.54 0.94 -11.01
C ALA A 57 1.11 0.04 -9.89
N TYR A 58 2.34 -0.49 -10.06
CA TYR A 58 3.01 -1.26 -9.01
C TYR A 58 3.18 -0.44 -7.71
N GLY A 59 3.60 0.82 -7.85
CA GLY A 59 3.68 1.75 -6.72
C GLY A 59 2.34 1.99 -6.05
N ALA A 60 1.28 2.27 -6.83
CA ALA A 60 -0.06 2.53 -6.34
C ALA A 60 -0.64 1.33 -5.58
N TRP A 61 -0.55 0.12 -6.13
CA TRP A 61 -1.01 -1.10 -5.46
C TRP A 61 -0.28 -1.30 -4.13
N SER A 62 1.04 -1.17 -4.16
CA SER A 62 1.87 -1.31 -2.96
C SER A 62 1.56 -0.30 -1.87
N ALA A 63 1.26 0.95 -2.26
CA ALA A 63 0.81 1.99 -1.35
C ALA A 63 -0.59 1.67 -0.77
N GLY A 64 -1.58 1.38 -1.63
CA GLY A 64 -2.96 1.15 -1.21
C GLY A 64 -3.14 -0.05 -0.28
N ILE A 65 -2.38 -1.12 -0.50
CA ILE A 65 -2.39 -2.31 0.36
C ILE A 65 -1.73 -2.03 1.70
N SER A 66 -0.58 -1.37 1.70
CA SER A 66 0.08 -0.97 2.95
C SER A 66 -0.83 -0.09 3.79
N TYR A 67 -1.46 0.89 3.15
CA TYR A 67 -2.43 1.79 3.77
C TYR A 67 -3.62 1.02 4.37
N SER A 68 -4.29 0.17 3.58
CA SER A 68 -5.49 -0.53 4.05
C SER A 68 -5.18 -1.47 5.20
N ILE A 69 -4.05 -2.19 5.17
CA ILE A 69 -3.66 -3.07 6.28
C ILE A 69 -3.40 -2.24 7.53
N THR A 70 -2.68 -1.13 7.42
CA THR A 70 -2.40 -0.25 8.56
C THR A 70 -3.68 0.34 9.15
N GLN A 71 -4.62 0.77 8.31
CA GLN A 71 -5.91 1.30 8.77
C GLN A 71 -6.76 0.25 9.48
N GLU A 72 -6.92 -0.93 8.89
CA GLU A 72 -7.69 -2.02 9.50
C GLU A 72 -7.04 -2.53 10.79
N CYS A 73 -5.71 -2.45 10.88
CA CYS A 73 -4.98 -2.71 12.12
C CYS A 73 -5.31 -1.69 13.21
N SER A 74 -5.27 -0.39 12.91
CA SER A 74 -5.61 0.67 13.86
C SER A 74 -7.07 0.63 14.31
N LYS A 75 -7.97 0.09 13.48
CA LYS A 75 -9.38 -0.17 13.85
C LYS A 75 -9.57 -1.43 14.70
N GLY A 76 -8.51 -2.21 14.93
CA GLY A 76 -8.58 -3.47 15.67
C GLY A 76 -9.27 -4.61 14.92
N ARG A 77 -9.39 -4.54 13.58
CA ARG A 77 -10.04 -5.58 12.76
C ARG A 77 -9.12 -6.73 12.37
N ILE A 78 -7.81 -6.55 12.51
CA ILE A 78 -6.80 -7.56 12.22
C ILE A 78 -6.27 -8.13 13.55
N PRO A 79 -6.37 -9.44 13.80
CA PRO A 79 -5.82 -10.06 15.00
C PRO A 79 -4.28 -10.00 14.98
N ASN A 80 -3.67 -9.97 16.17
CA ASN A 80 -2.21 -9.94 16.34
C ASN A 80 -1.51 -8.74 15.70
N CYS A 81 -2.22 -7.62 15.56
CA CYS A 81 -1.66 -6.33 15.26
C CYS A 81 -2.30 -5.28 16.19
N SER A 82 -1.56 -4.22 16.51
CA SER A 82 -2.02 -3.17 17.43
C SER A 82 -1.60 -1.80 16.90
N CYS A 83 -2.15 -0.75 17.50
CA CYS A 83 -1.66 0.62 17.32
C CYS A 83 -0.15 0.70 17.59
N ASP A 84 0.51 1.68 16.97
CA ASP A 84 1.88 2.02 17.31
C ASP A 84 1.90 2.87 18.58
N TYR A 85 2.51 2.31 19.63
CA TYR A 85 2.68 2.98 20.91
C TYR A 85 4.14 3.36 21.17
N SER A 86 4.98 3.42 20.14
CA SER A 86 6.38 3.86 20.27
C SER A 86 6.51 5.33 20.66
N LYS A 87 5.50 6.16 20.32
CA LYS A 87 5.38 7.56 20.75
C LYS A 87 4.38 7.64 21.91
N LYS A 88 4.88 7.98 23.10
CA LYS A 88 4.09 8.19 24.32
C LYS A 88 4.58 9.43 25.05
N GLY A 89 3.72 10.01 25.90
CA GLY A 89 4.08 11.08 26.82
C GLY A 89 3.46 12.43 26.45
N SER A 90 3.58 13.37 27.39
CA SER A 90 3.21 14.78 27.24
C SER A 90 4.46 15.63 27.05
N SER A 91 4.47 16.52 26.06
CA SER A 91 5.47 17.56 25.99
C SER A 91 5.00 18.74 26.84
N TYR A 92 5.53 18.85 28.06
CA TYR A 92 5.12 19.88 29.02
C TYR A 92 5.45 21.30 28.51
N SER A 93 6.51 21.44 27.72
CA SER A 93 6.91 22.69 27.07
C SER A 93 6.05 23.07 25.87
N GLU A 94 5.39 22.11 25.21
CA GLU A 94 4.62 22.35 23.98
C GLU A 94 3.09 22.28 24.18
N GLY A 95 2.62 21.96 25.39
CA GLY A 95 1.19 22.04 25.74
C GLY A 95 0.31 20.94 25.14
N TRP A 96 0.89 19.89 24.55
CA TRP A 96 0.15 18.77 23.96
C TRP A 96 0.64 17.40 24.49
N LYS A 97 -0.23 16.39 24.38
CA LYS A 97 0.07 15.00 24.79
C LYS A 97 -0.23 14.02 23.68
N TRP A 98 0.63 13.02 23.51
CA TRP A 98 0.33 11.86 22.68
C TRP A 98 -0.88 11.12 23.26
N GLY A 99 -1.77 10.66 22.37
CA GLY A 99 -2.95 9.90 22.75
C GLY A 99 -3.58 9.20 21.55
N GLY A 100 -4.61 8.39 21.81
CA GLY A 100 -5.33 7.64 20.77
C GLY A 100 -4.54 6.45 20.23
N CYS A 101 -4.82 6.12 18.96
CA CYS A 101 -4.24 4.98 18.26
C CYS A 101 -3.39 5.47 17.09
N SER A 102 -2.07 5.51 17.26
CA SER A 102 -1.18 5.81 16.14
C SER A 102 -1.17 4.65 15.14
N ALA A 103 -1.08 5.00 13.86
CA ALA A 103 -1.03 4.04 12.77
C ALA A 103 0.20 3.13 12.87
N ASN A 104 0.02 1.81 12.86
CA ASN A 104 1.12 0.85 12.83
C ASN A 104 1.59 0.61 11.39
N ILE A 105 2.29 1.59 10.85
CA ILE A 105 2.73 1.56 9.45
C ILE A 105 3.82 0.52 9.21
N LYS A 106 4.63 0.21 10.23
CA LYS A 106 5.63 -0.86 10.17
C LYS A 106 4.98 -2.22 9.91
N TYR A 107 3.88 -2.51 10.59
CA TYR A 107 3.12 -3.75 10.36
C TYR A 107 2.56 -3.79 8.93
N GLY A 108 1.81 -2.76 8.51
CA GLY A 108 1.19 -2.73 7.18
C GLY A 108 2.20 -2.80 6.04
N GLY A 109 3.27 -2.00 6.09
CA GLY A 109 4.33 -2.02 5.10
C GLY A 109 5.10 -3.35 5.06
N SER A 110 5.34 -3.98 6.22
CA SER A 110 6.00 -5.29 6.30
C SER A 110 5.14 -6.41 5.72
N PHE A 111 3.84 -6.40 5.98
CA PHE A 111 2.92 -7.38 5.43
C PHE A 111 2.78 -7.18 3.91
N ALA A 112 2.53 -5.95 3.47
CA ALA A 112 2.42 -5.61 2.05
C ALA A 112 3.69 -5.97 1.27
N LYS A 113 4.88 -5.73 1.84
CA LYS A 113 6.16 -6.19 1.27
C LYS A 113 6.15 -7.69 1.03
N ARG A 114 5.84 -8.48 2.05
CA ARG A 114 5.85 -9.94 1.94
C ARG A 114 4.80 -10.45 0.95
N PHE A 115 3.65 -9.79 0.85
CA PHE A 115 2.56 -10.21 -0.04
C PHE A 115 2.84 -9.85 -1.51
N ILE A 116 3.18 -8.59 -1.79
CA ILE A 116 3.30 -8.07 -3.16
C ILE A 116 4.60 -8.52 -3.80
N ASP A 117 5.69 -8.52 -3.05
CA ASP A 117 7.01 -8.90 -3.58
C ASP A 117 7.12 -10.43 -3.78
N ALA A 118 6.16 -11.23 -3.30
CA ALA A 118 6.21 -12.70 -3.37
C ALA A 118 6.26 -13.27 -4.80
N ARG A 119 5.89 -12.47 -5.81
CA ARG A 119 5.95 -12.87 -7.23
C ARG A 119 7.22 -12.44 -7.94
N GLU A 120 8.00 -11.53 -7.36
CA GLU A 120 9.21 -10.98 -7.98
C GLU A 120 10.43 -11.84 -7.62
N ILE A 121 10.44 -13.09 -8.11
CA ILE A 121 11.43 -14.12 -7.74
C ILE A 121 12.57 -14.29 -8.74
N GLU A 122 12.40 -13.81 -9.97
CA GLU A 122 13.29 -14.12 -11.10
C GLU A 122 14.67 -13.43 -10.99
N GLY A 123 14.77 -12.31 -10.28
CA GLY A 123 16.02 -11.56 -10.12
C GLY A 123 16.51 -10.85 -11.40
N ASP A 124 15.73 -10.88 -12.47
CA ASP A 124 15.97 -10.15 -13.70
C ASP A 124 15.73 -8.63 -13.55
N ALA A 125 16.13 -7.86 -14.57
CA ALA A 125 15.95 -6.40 -14.56
C ALA A 125 14.49 -5.98 -14.33
N ARG A 126 13.53 -6.77 -14.82
CA ARG A 126 12.10 -6.50 -14.68
C ARG A 126 11.64 -6.67 -13.24
N SER A 127 11.95 -7.80 -12.60
CA SER A 127 11.59 -8.07 -11.21
C SER A 127 12.28 -7.11 -10.25
N LEU A 128 13.54 -6.72 -10.50
CA LEU A 128 14.23 -5.70 -9.71
C LEU A 128 13.57 -4.32 -9.82
N MET A 129 13.13 -3.93 -11.02
CA MET A 129 12.38 -2.69 -11.22
C MET A 129 11.01 -2.75 -10.51
N ASN A 130 10.29 -3.87 -10.60
CA ASN A 130 9.02 -4.05 -9.89
C ASN A 130 9.21 -3.95 -8.37
N LEU A 131 10.23 -4.60 -7.81
CA LEU A 131 10.60 -4.49 -6.39
C LEU A 131 10.93 -3.04 -5.98
N HIS A 132 11.63 -2.31 -6.84
CA HIS A 132 11.93 -0.89 -6.63
C HIS A 132 10.64 -0.07 -6.57
N ASN A 133 9.76 -0.20 -7.56
CA ASN A 133 8.48 0.52 -7.64
C ASN A 133 7.57 0.18 -6.46
N ASN A 134 7.48 -1.10 -6.11
CA ASN A 134 6.75 -1.57 -4.93
C ASN A 134 7.29 -0.92 -3.65
N ARG A 135 8.61 -0.83 -3.49
CA ARG A 135 9.25 -0.18 -2.33
C ARG A 135 8.97 1.32 -2.30
N ALA A 136 9.00 2.00 -3.45
CA ALA A 136 8.67 3.42 -3.55
C ALA A 136 7.24 3.68 -3.08
N GLY A 137 6.27 2.90 -3.57
CA GLY A 137 4.86 2.99 -3.14
C GLY A 137 4.67 2.80 -1.62
N ARG A 138 5.32 1.80 -1.02
CA ARG A 138 5.25 1.60 0.44
C ARG A 138 5.81 2.76 1.22
N LYS A 139 6.93 3.35 0.77
CA LYS A 139 7.51 4.52 1.45
C LYS A 139 6.59 5.73 1.39
N LEU A 140 5.96 6.00 0.25
CA LEU A 140 4.97 7.08 0.14
C LEU A 140 3.82 6.89 1.14
N SER A 141 3.32 5.65 1.28
CA SER A 141 2.30 5.32 2.29
C SER A 141 2.75 5.46 3.75
N ILE A 142 4.07 5.50 3.99
CA ILE A 142 4.64 5.72 5.33
C ILE A 142 4.83 7.20 5.64
N HIS A 143 5.22 8.00 4.65
CA HIS A 143 5.52 9.42 4.86
C HIS A 143 4.29 10.33 4.77
N SER A 144 3.25 9.86 4.10
CA SER A 144 1.97 10.55 4.06
C SER A 144 0.95 9.68 4.79
N SER A 145 0.31 10.24 5.81
CA SER A 145 -0.87 9.64 6.45
C SER A 145 -2.01 9.73 5.44
N ILE A 146 -2.02 8.85 4.43
CA ILE A 146 -2.79 9.12 3.21
C ILE A 146 -4.28 8.91 3.44
N ALA A 147 -5.01 10.03 3.52
CA ALA A 147 -6.44 10.11 3.33
C ALA A 147 -6.81 9.78 1.86
N PRO A 148 -8.10 9.54 1.52
CA PRO A 148 -8.55 9.46 0.13
C PRO A 148 -8.06 10.67 -0.67
N GLY A 149 -7.46 10.46 -1.86
CA GLY A 149 -6.82 11.51 -2.67
C GLY A 149 -5.30 11.39 -2.73
N LEU A 150 -4.79 10.16 -2.92
CA LEU A 150 -3.37 9.85 -2.99
C LEU A 150 -2.82 10.38 -4.31
N ARG A 151 -2.47 11.67 -4.35
CA ARG A 151 -1.85 12.30 -5.53
C ARG A 151 -0.47 11.70 -5.72
N LEU A 152 -0.36 10.82 -6.71
CA LEU A 152 0.90 10.26 -7.14
C LEU A 152 1.56 11.30 -8.05
N ASP A 153 2.42 12.14 -7.49
CA ASP A 153 3.22 13.08 -8.27
C ASP A 153 4.33 12.26 -8.99
N PHE A 154 4.13 12.03 -10.30
CA PHE A 154 5.01 11.25 -11.20
C PHE A 154 5.82 12.11 -12.17
#